data_AF-A0A0D2ERW4-F1
#
_entry.id   AF-A0A0D2ERW4-F1
#
_cell.length_a   1.000
_cell.length_b   1.000
_cell.length_c   1.000
_cell.angle_alpha   90.00
_cell.angle_beta   90.00
_cell.angle_gamma   90.00
#
_symmetry.space_group_name_H-M   'P 1'
#
loop_
_entity.id
_entity.type
_entity.pdbx_description
1 polymer ?
#
loop_
_entity_poly.entity_id
_entity_poly.type
_entity_poly.pdbx_seq_one_letter_code
_entity_poly.pdbx_strand_id
1 'polypeptide(L)'
;MDFLGVGQDYSFDVIFSSGLSDGGEIIGKWALPSPNQCREHFKTQNDGSMPREPYQRCSQAVFEAWLKPRIEKEPLIDSCFGLRFEKLTESEVGVESLLEDATTGQKHIVRSQYVVGCDGAGSRVRKSIGGVLTGGPVPMAMFLVHFKSRDLSVLQRQGQYWHIFFSNGGAIISQDEEDTWTVHMAIGLDVDAEKLDPEKVVAEALGGSAGPCPCKIDKVLVKSTWRPNICIVDRYTSAGGRVFLTGDAAHQNIPTGGYGMNTAVGDSFDIGWKLAAVCHGFGGRTLLESYEHERRPVAVRNIERSGVHFSVHRQYIDWVSEAGHHAILADTAQGRALRRKIDQFLSEHDGENKEHGIELGYRNNHSPVVVPDTEVEEPEWSFRSYIPSTWPGSRAPHVFLADGQTSIFDLFGPDFSIVDFSESGSIASAFGDVADALSLPLKKIHLPNEPHVRKVWERRAVLIRPDDHVAWRAPLEDNAVINPEEILRVAAGLGTPPISRNPTWNGNSDSVETVLKRGFSGTVGNVDQNDVQALAAFQK
;
A
#
# COMPACT_ATOMS: atom_id res chain seq x y z
N MET A 1 -14.41 -20.28 11.62
CA MET A 1 -13.76 -19.62 10.48
C MET A 1 -12.27 -19.87 10.66
N ASP A 2 -11.67 -20.66 9.80
CA ASP A 2 -10.22 -20.86 9.83
C ASP A 2 -9.58 -19.54 9.41
N PHE A 3 -8.78 -18.96 10.30
CA PHE A 3 -8.08 -17.71 10.06
C PHE A 3 -7.00 -17.94 8.98
N LEU A 4 -6.86 -17.00 8.04
CA LEU A 4 -5.83 -17.05 7.02
C LEU A 4 -4.58 -16.27 7.48
N GLY A 5 -3.46 -16.95 7.67
CA GLY A 5 -2.20 -16.34 8.12
C GLY A 5 -1.95 -16.53 9.61
N VAL A 6 -1.28 -15.55 10.25
CA VAL A 6 -0.88 -15.60 11.66
C VAL A 6 -2.02 -15.28 12.62
N GLY A 7 -2.23 -16.10 13.66
CA GLY A 7 -3.30 -15.93 14.64
C GLY A 7 -3.48 -14.49 15.19
N GLN A 8 -4.72 -14.10 15.45
CA GLN A 8 -5.10 -12.71 15.80
C GLN A 8 -4.71 -12.25 17.22
N ASP A 9 -4.16 -13.14 18.04
CA ASP A 9 -3.70 -12.83 19.39
C ASP A 9 -2.21 -12.43 19.44
N TYR A 10 -1.46 -12.67 18.36
CA TYR A 10 -0.05 -12.31 18.31
C TYR A 10 0.14 -10.81 18.05
N SER A 11 1.03 -10.20 18.84
CA SER A 11 1.42 -8.81 18.66
C SER A 11 2.20 -8.61 17.36
N PHE A 12 2.26 -7.38 16.89
CA PHE A 12 3.05 -6.98 15.73
C PHE A 12 4.39 -6.37 16.15
N ASP A 13 4.83 -6.63 17.39
CA ASP A 13 6.00 -5.99 17.98
C ASP A 13 7.23 -6.06 17.06
N VAL A 14 7.89 -4.91 16.92
CA VAL A 14 9.18 -4.78 16.24
C VAL A 14 10.26 -4.53 17.27
N ILE A 15 11.27 -5.40 17.29
CA ILE A 15 12.39 -5.34 18.23
C ILE A 15 13.63 -4.83 17.48
N PHE A 16 14.39 -3.96 18.14
CA PHE A 16 15.73 -3.56 17.69
C PHE A 16 16.75 -4.15 18.64
N SER A 17 17.70 -4.93 18.12
CA SER A 17 18.56 -5.79 18.95
C SER A 17 20.02 -5.68 18.57
N SER A 18 20.91 -5.79 19.56
CA SER A 18 22.34 -5.94 19.31
C SER A 18 22.75 -7.35 18.86
N GLY A 19 21.81 -8.31 18.87
CA GLY A 19 22.01 -9.69 18.47
C GLY A 19 21.30 -10.69 19.41
N LEU A 20 21.16 -11.93 18.96
CA LEU A 20 20.62 -13.04 19.74
C LEU A 20 21.71 -13.93 20.37
N SER A 21 22.98 -13.74 20.02
CA SER A 21 24.11 -14.39 20.71
C SER A 21 24.22 -13.95 22.17
N ASP A 22 25.02 -14.67 22.95
CA ASP A 22 25.23 -14.35 24.36
C ASP A 22 25.82 -12.94 24.52
N GLY A 23 25.23 -12.14 25.41
CA GLY A 23 25.56 -10.72 25.59
C GLY A 23 24.81 -9.76 24.64
N GLY A 24 24.00 -10.29 23.71
CA GLY A 24 23.05 -9.49 22.94
C GLY A 24 21.85 -9.04 23.79
N GLU A 25 21.39 -7.81 23.55
CA GLU A 25 20.29 -7.17 24.29
C GLU A 25 19.35 -6.39 23.37
N ILE A 26 18.11 -6.22 23.81
CA ILE A 26 17.15 -5.32 23.16
C ILE A 26 17.64 -3.88 23.35
N ILE A 27 17.76 -3.15 22.26
CA ILE A 27 18.14 -1.73 22.24
C ILE A 27 16.89 -0.86 22.28
N GLY A 28 15.84 -1.23 21.54
CA GLY A 28 14.59 -0.49 21.44
C GLY A 28 13.45 -1.35 20.92
N LYS A 29 12.22 -0.83 20.99
CA LYS A 29 11.01 -1.56 20.60
C LYS A 29 9.94 -0.63 20.05
N TRP A 30 9.33 -0.99 18.92
CA TRP A 30 8.02 -0.46 18.55
C TRP A 30 6.94 -1.43 19.02
N ALA A 31 6.23 -1.04 20.07
CA ALA A 31 5.14 -1.83 20.62
C ALA A 31 3.90 -1.71 19.73
N LEU A 32 3.45 -2.82 19.15
CA LEU A 32 2.34 -2.87 18.21
C LEU A 32 1.33 -3.94 18.64
N PRO A 33 0.07 -3.56 18.90
CA PRO A 33 -0.95 -4.47 19.42
C PRO A 33 -1.29 -5.61 18.46
N SER A 34 -1.89 -6.67 19.01
CA SER A 34 -2.46 -7.74 18.20
C SER A 34 -3.72 -7.28 17.46
N PRO A 35 -4.14 -7.97 16.37
CA PRO A 35 -5.38 -7.66 15.68
C PRO A 35 -6.61 -7.67 16.60
N ASN A 36 -6.68 -8.60 17.56
CA ASN A 36 -7.77 -8.63 18.55
C ASN A 36 -7.74 -7.42 19.48
N GLN A 37 -6.56 -6.99 19.96
CA GLN A 37 -6.43 -5.77 20.76
C GLN A 37 -6.83 -4.52 19.95
N CYS A 38 -6.43 -4.44 18.67
CA CYS A 38 -6.88 -3.38 17.76
C CYS A 38 -8.40 -3.35 17.62
N ARG A 39 -9.06 -4.50 17.40
CA ARG A 39 -10.53 -4.55 17.29
C ARG A 39 -11.23 -4.01 18.52
N GLU A 40 -10.76 -4.37 19.71
CA GLU A 40 -11.33 -3.84 20.95
C GLU A 40 -11.10 -2.33 21.06
N HIS A 41 -9.92 -1.84 20.69
CA HIS A 41 -9.66 -0.40 20.63
C HIS A 41 -10.59 0.31 19.63
N PHE A 42 -10.71 -0.20 18.41
CA PHE A 42 -11.52 0.41 17.33
C PHE A 42 -13.00 0.48 17.70
N LYS A 43 -13.56 -0.55 18.36
CA LYS A 43 -14.94 -0.51 18.87
C LYS A 43 -15.16 0.63 19.87
N THR A 44 -14.17 0.95 20.69
CA THR A 44 -14.26 2.03 21.69
C THR A 44 -13.97 3.42 21.12
N GLN A 45 -13.25 3.51 19.99
CA GLN A 45 -12.89 4.76 19.31
C GLN A 45 -13.72 4.93 18.03
N ASN A 46 -14.97 5.36 18.21
CA ASN A 46 -15.95 5.50 17.13
C ASN A 46 -16.07 6.95 16.59
N ASP A 47 -14.95 7.67 16.52
CA ASP A 47 -14.89 9.09 16.11
C ASP A 47 -14.51 9.29 14.64
N GLY A 48 -14.48 8.21 13.86
CA GLY A 48 -14.05 8.23 12.47
C GLY A 48 -12.56 7.91 12.25
N SER A 49 -11.72 8.02 13.28
CA SER A 49 -10.26 7.92 13.15
C SER A 49 -9.72 6.50 13.00
N MET A 50 -10.54 5.48 13.31
CA MET A 50 -10.15 4.07 13.24
C MET A 50 -10.69 3.39 11.98
N PRO A 51 -9.91 2.51 11.33
CA PRO A 51 -10.41 1.71 10.23
C PRO A 51 -11.42 0.67 10.71
N ARG A 52 -12.15 0.08 9.76
CA ARG A 52 -13.07 -1.04 10.04
C ARG A 52 -12.32 -2.29 10.53
N GLU A 53 -11.21 -2.59 9.87
CA GLU A 53 -10.44 -3.83 10.08
C GLU A 53 -9.01 -3.48 10.54
N PRO A 54 -8.44 -4.24 11.48
CA PRO A 54 -7.03 -4.13 11.84
C PRO A 54 -6.13 -4.72 10.75
N TYR A 55 -4.83 -4.42 10.82
CA TYR A 55 -3.81 -5.10 10.03
C TYR A 55 -3.82 -6.61 10.29
N GLN A 56 -3.42 -7.37 9.27
CA GLN A 56 -3.27 -8.83 9.35
C GLN A 56 -1.90 -9.24 8.80
N ARG A 57 -1.32 -10.29 9.38
CA ARG A 57 -0.11 -10.92 8.85
C ARG A 57 -0.49 -12.15 8.05
N CYS A 58 -0.32 -12.05 6.74
CA CYS A 58 -0.46 -13.17 5.83
C CYS A 58 0.63 -13.06 4.78
N SER A 59 1.48 -14.07 4.68
CA SER A 59 2.49 -14.11 3.61
C SER A 59 1.81 -14.22 2.25
N GLN A 60 2.45 -13.67 1.22
CA GLN A 60 1.93 -13.70 -0.15
C GLN A 60 1.69 -15.13 -0.65
N ALA A 61 2.57 -16.07 -0.31
CA ALA A 61 2.42 -17.48 -0.69
C ALA A 61 1.12 -18.10 -0.15
N VAL A 62 0.72 -17.73 1.08
CA VAL A 62 -0.53 -18.18 1.69
C VAL A 62 -1.73 -17.43 1.08
N PHE A 63 -1.61 -16.11 0.91
CA PHE A 63 -2.68 -15.27 0.37
C PHE A 63 -3.04 -15.65 -1.07
N GLU A 64 -2.05 -15.79 -1.95
CA GLU A 64 -2.27 -16.14 -3.36
C GLU A 64 -2.79 -17.57 -3.51
N ALA A 65 -2.27 -18.53 -2.73
CA ALA A 65 -2.77 -19.90 -2.72
C ALA A 65 -4.24 -19.98 -2.25
N TRP A 66 -4.65 -19.10 -1.33
CA TRP A 66 -6.04 -18.96 -0.90
C TRP A 66 -6.92 -18.26 -1.94
N LEU A 67 -6.39 -17.25 -2.64
CA LEU A 67 -7.12 -16.44 -3.61
C LEU A 67 -7.34 -17.17 -4.94
N LYS A 68 -6.33 -17.88 -5.44
CA LYS A 68 -6.35 -18.59 -6.73
C LYS A 68 -7.59 -19.48 -6.93
N PRO A 69 -7.94 -20.43 -6.03
CA PRO A 69 -9.11 -21.27 -6.22
C PRO A 69 -10.45 -20.52 -6.11
N ARG A 70 -10.46 -19.28 -5.59
CA ARG A 70 -11.65 -18.42 -5.60
C ARG A 70 -11.81 -17.75 -6.96
N ILE A 71 -10.72 -17.23 -7.50
CA ILE A 71 -10.68 -16.67 -8.87
C ILE A 71 -11.07 -17.74 -9.89
N GLU A 72 -10.53 -18.95 -9.78
CA GLU A 72 -10.84 -20.06 -10.71
C GLU A 72 -12.29 -20.56 -10.62
N LYS A 73 -13.00 -20.28 -9.53
CA LYS A 73 -14.41 -20.66 -9.33
C LYS A 73 -15.38 -19.53 -9.66
N GLU A 74 -14.90 -18.30 -9.83
CA GLU A 74 -15.75 -17.16 -10.14
C GLU A 74 -16.24 -17.28 -11.59
N PRO A 75 -17.56 -17.46 -11.84
CA PRO A 75 -18.09 -17.67 -13.18
C PRO A 75 -17.85 -16.50 -14.16
N LEU A 76 -17.52 -15.30 -13.65
CA LEU A 76 -17.21 -14.14 -14.47
C LEU A 76 -15.72 -14.03 -14.87
N ILE A 77 -14.86 -14.96 -14.44
CA ILE A 77 -13.41 -14.90 -14.69
C ILE A 77 -12.93 -16.15 -15.44
N ASP A 78 -12.37 -15.94 -16.63
CA ASP A 78 -11.58 -16.94 -17.34
C ASP A 78 -10.12 -16.85 -16.90
N SER A 79 -9.59 -17.92 -16.29
CA SER A 79 -8.21 -17.97 -15.81
C SER A 79 -7.33 -18.90 -16.67
N CYS A 80 -6.31 -18.34 -17.29
CA CYS A 80 -5.41 -19.05 -18.21
C CYS A 80 -3.95 -18.97 -17.74
N PHE A 81 -3.56 -19.87 -16.85
CA PHE A 81 -2.16 -20.00 -16.42
C PHE A 81 -1.30 -20.66 -17.50
N GLY A 82 0.00 -20.32 -17.53
CA GLY A 82 0.95 -20.85 -18.51
C GLY A 82 1.00 -20.06 -19.83
N LEU A 83 0.15 -19.04 -20.01
CA LEU A 83 0.24 -18.11 -21.13
C LEU A 83 1.13 -16.92 -20.78
N ARG A 84 2.20 -16.72 -21.55
CA ARG A 84 3.11 -15.57 -21.43
C ARG A 84 2.67 -14.45 -22.37
N PHE A 85 2.49 -13.25 -21.84
CA PHE A 85 2.25 -12.06 -22.66
C PHE A 85 3.51 -11.65 -23.42
N GLU A 86 3.40 -11.40 -24.73
CA GLU A 86 4.51 -10.95 -25.57
C GLU A 86 4.46 -9.46 -25.86
N LYS A 87 3.35 -8.98 -26.45
CA LYS A 87 3.12 -7.58 -26.84
C LYS A 87 1.64 -7.33 -27.08
N LEU A 88 1.26 -6.06 -27.17
CA LEU A 88 -0.08 -5.63 -27.59
C LEU A 88 -0.03 -4.60 -28.72
N THR A 89 -1.17 -4.43 -29.39
CA THR A 89 -1.43 -3.30 -30.29
C THR A 89 -2.78 -2.70 -29.94
N GLU A 90 -2.79 -1.41 -29.62
CA GLU A 90 -3.99 -0.65 -29.29
C GLU A 90 -4.56 0.00 -30.56
N SER A 91 -5.89 0.05 -30.66
CA SER A 91 -6.64 0.70 -31.74
C SER A 91 -7.84 1.46 -31.17
N GLU A 92 -8.57 2.19 -32.02
CA GLU A 92 -9.77 2.91 -31.60
C GLU A 92 -10.89 1.99 -31.06
N VAL A 93 -10.93 0.73 -31.48
CA VAL A 93 -12.02 -0.22 -31.18
C VAL A 93 -11.66 -1.27 -30.11
N GLY A 94 -10.41 -1.29 -29.64
CA GLY A 94 -9.95 -2.27 -28.66
C GLY A 94 -8.44 -2.52 -28.72
N VAL A 95 -8.00 -3.56 -28.01
CA VAL A 95 -6.61 -3.98 -27.89
C VAL A 95 -6.47 -5.42 -28.38
N GLU A 96 -5.45 -5.68 -29.19
CA GLU A 96 -5.07 -7.02 -29.63
C GLU A 96 -3.78 -7.44 -28.91
N SER A 97 -3.85 -8.49 -28.08
CA SER A 97 -2.73 -9.00 -27.28
C SER A 97 -2.21 -10.32 -27.85
N LEU A 98 -0.90 -10.40 -28.06
CA LEU A 98 -0.21 -11.63 -28.46
C LEU A 98 0.29 -12.36 -27.21
N LEU A 99 -0.17 -13.59 -27.03
CA LEU A 99 0.25 -14.49 -25.95
C LEU A 99 0.96 -15.72 -26.54
N GLU A 100 1.85 -16.32 -25.77
CA GLU A 100 2.54 -17.57 -26.10
C GLU A 100 2.32 -18.58 -24.97
N ASP A 101 1.86 -19.78 -25.31
CA ASP A 101 1.82 -20.90 -24.37
C ASP A 101 3.25 -21.32 -24.02
N ALA A 102 3.61 -21.19 -22.75
CA ALA A 102 4.97 -21.45 -22.27
C ALA A 102 5.39 -22.93 -22.37
N THR A 103 4.44 -23.85 -22.55
CA THR A 103 4.69 -25.29 -22.68
C THR A 103 4.78 -25.71 -24.14
N THR A 104 3.84 -25.25 -24.97
CA THR A 104 3.73 -25.70 -26.37
C THR A 104 4.41 -24.76 -27.37
N GLY A 105 4.68 -23.52 -26.98
CA GLY A 105 5.13 -22.44 -27.86
C GLY A 105 4.04 -21.93 -28.81
N GLN A 106 2.79 -22.39 -28.67
CA GLN A 106 1.68 -21.94 -29.49
C GLN A 106 1.37 -20.47 -29.22
N LYS A 107 1.12 -19.71 -30.29
CA LYS A 107 0.75 -18.29 -30.20
C LYS A 107 -0.75 -18.12 -30.24
N HIS A 108 -1.27 -17.26 -29.36
CA HIS A 108 -2.67 -16.91 -29.24
C HIS A 108 -2.84 -15.40 -29.40
N ILE A 109 -3.93 -15.01 -30.04
CA ILE A 109 -4.34 -13.61 -30.16
C ILE A 109 -5.62 -13.43 -29.35
N VAL A 110 -5.58 -12.53 -28.37
CA VAL A 110 -6.74 -12.15 -27.56
C VAL A 110 -7.16 -10.74 -27.93
N ARG A 111 -8.44 -10.54 -28.25
CA ARG A 111 -9.04 -9.23 -28.50
C ARG A 111 -9.88 -8.82 -27.31
N SER A 112 -9.59 -7.66 -26.74
CA SER A 112 -10.31 -7.10 -25.59
C SER A 112 -10.62 -5.63 -25.80
N GLN A 113 -11.59 -5.11 -25.05
CA GLN A 113 -11.88 -3.67 -25.03
C GLN A 113 -10.79 -2.88 -24.30
N TYR A 114 -10.24 -3.51 -23.25
CA TYR A 114 -9.27 -2.95 -22.33
C TYR A 114 -8.22 -3.99 -21.93
N VAL A 115 -7.05 -3.53 -21.50
CA VAL A 115 -6.00 -4.36 -20.89
C VAL A 115 -5.53 -3.69 -19.59
N VAL A 116 -5.42 -4.46 -18.52
CA VAL A 116 -4.79 -4.01 -17.27
C VAL A 116 -3.50 -4.80 -17.07
N GLY A 117 -2.37 -4.10 -17.09
CA GLY A 117 -1.03 -4.65 -16.88
C GLY A 117 -0.73 -4.79 -15.39
N CYS A 118 -0.92 -6.00 -14.88
CA CYS A 118 -0.56 -6.41 -13.52
C CYS A 118 0.70 -7.32 -13.52
N ASP A 119 1.59 -7.16 -14.52
CA ASP A 119 2.67 -8.11 -14.87
C ASP A 119 4.02 -7.79 -14.20
N GLY A 120 3.99 -7.04 -13.10
CA GLY A 120 5.11 -6.85 -12.19
C GLY A 120 6.25 -5.95 -12.70
N ALA A 121 7.35 -5.93 -11.96
CA ALA A 121 8.47 -5.00 -12.17
C ALA A 121 9.03 -5.02 -13.61
N GLY A 122 9.08 -6.23 -14.20
CA GLY A 122 9.55 -6.48 -15.58
C GLY A 122 8.54 -6.16 -16.69
N SER A 123 7.42 -5.50 -16.36
CA SER A 123 6.23 -5.36 -17.20
C SER A 123 6.51 -5.16 -18.70
N ARG A 124 5.99 -6.11 -19.48
CA ARG A 124 5.93 -6.06 -20.94
C ARG A 124 4.75 -5.21 -21.41
N VAL A 125 3.68 -5.12 -20.62
CA VAL A 125 2.55 -4.21 -20.91
C VAL A 125 3.02 -2.75 -20.88
N ARG A 126 3.74 -2.35 -19.81
CA ARG A 126 4.36 -1.01 -19.70
C ARG A 126 5.26 -0.71 -20.90
N LYS A 127 6.14 -1.65 -21.27
CA LYS A 127 7.03 -1.50 -22.43
C LYS A 127 6.25 -1.36 -23.74
N SER A 128 5.15 -2.10 -23.91
CA SER A 128 4.33 -2.05 -25.12
C SER A 128 3.65 -0.71 -25.34
N ILE A 129 3.30 0.01 -24.26
CA ILE A 129 2.74 1.36 -24.33
C ILE A 129 3.81 2.46 -24.26
N GLY A 130 5.10 2.09 -24.22
CA GLY A 130 6.24 3.00 -24.14
C GLY A 130 6.39 3.73 -22.80
N GLY A 131 5.87 3.17 -21.70
CA GLY A 131 5.97 3.76 -20.37
C GLY A 131 7.41 3.75 -19.85
N VAL A 132 7.85 4.88 -19.29
CA VAL A 132 9.23 5.09 -18.83
C VAL A 132 9.24 5.16 -17.31
N LEU A 133 10.16 4.42 -16.69
CA LEU A 133 10.35 4.46 -15.23
C LEU A 133 11.31 5.58 -14.83
N THR A 134 10.92 6.33 -13.81
CA THR A 134 11.75 7.33 -13.12
C THR A 134 12.05 6.82 -11.72
N GLY A 135 13.32 6.80 -11.34
CA GLY A 135 13.80 6.36 -10.03
C GLY A 135 15.15 5.67 -10.12
N GLY A 136 15.52 4.95 -9.07
CA GLY A 136 16.82 4.31 -8.98
C GLY A 136 16.97 3.34 -7.83
N PRO A 137 18.06 2.54 -7.86
CA PRO A 137 18.29 1.53 -6.87
C PRO A 137 18.80 2.11 -5.55
N VAL A 138 18.58 1.36 -4.48
CA VAL A 138 19.21 1.60 -3.19
C VAL A 138 20.70 1.21 -3.27
N PRO A 139 21.60 1.89 -2.53
CA PRO A 139 23.04 1.60 -2.54
C PRO A 139 23.44 0.33 -1.77
N MET A 140 22.61 -0.71 -1.74
CA MET A 140 22.94 -2.03 -1.16
C MET A 140 22.17 -3.15 -1.84
N ALA A 141 22.68 -4.38 -1.73
CA ALA A 141 21.96 -5.60 -2.07
C ALA A 141 21.63 -6.38 -0.79
N MET A 142 20.60 -7.20 -0.86
CA MET A 142 20.12 -8.02 0.24
C MET A 142 20.20 -9.48 -0.14
N PHE A 143 20.75 -10.30 0.75
CA PHE A 143 20.62 -11.76 0.70
C PHE A 143 19.47 -12.20 1.60
N LEU A 144 18.51 -12.89 1.01
CA LEU A 144 17.32 -13.40 1.70
C LEU A 144 17.45 -14.90 1.88
N VAL A 145 17.15 -15.38 3.08
CA VAL A 145 16.99 -16.81 3.39
C VAL A 145 15.62 -17.02 4.02
N HIS A 146 14.73 -17.74 3.34
CA HIS A 146 13.45 -18.20 3.87
C HIS A 146 13.60 -19.67 4.28
N PHE A 147 13.29 -20.01 5.53
CA PHE A 147 13.62 -21.31 6.10
C PHE A 147 12.62 -21.75 7.16
N LYS A 148 12.65 -23.06 7.45
CA LYS A 148 11.97 -23.67 8.58
C LYS A 148 12.93 -23.94 9.73
N SER A 149 12.52 -23.60 10.94
CA SER A 149 13.20 -23.92 12.19
C SER A 149 12.23 -23.91 13.37
N ARG A 150 12.33 -24.93 14.23
CA ARG A 150 11.63 -24.99 15.52
C ARG A 150 12.53 -24.65 16.71
N ASP A 151 13.69 -24.05 16.48
CA ASP A 151 14.61 -23.65 17.55
C ASP A 151 14.20 -22.32 18.19
N LEU A 152 13.03 -22.32 18.83
CA LEU A 152 12.47 -21.14 19.49
C LEU A 152 13.34 -20.66 20.66
N SER A 153 14.21 -21.54 21.21
CA SER A 153 15.16 -21.19 22.26
C SER A 153 16.19 -20.15 21.80
N VAL A 154 16.51 -20.15 20.51
CA VAL A 154 17.32 -19.12 19.85
C VAL A 154 16.41 -18.05 19.28
N LEU A 155 15.46 -18.44 18.43
CA LEU A 155 14.71 -17.51 17.59
C LEU A 155 13.81 -16.58 18.39
N GLN A 156 13.29 -16.98 19.55
CA GLN A 156 12.47 -16.16 20.44
C GLN A 156 13.17 -15.86 21.78
N ARG A 157 14.51 -15.90 21.82
CA ARG A 157 15.30 -15.62 23.03
C ARG A 157 14.98 -14.27 23.67
N GLN A 158 14.59 -13.28 22.86
CA GLN A 158 14.22 -11.93 23.29
C GLN A 158 12.69 -11.70 23.32
N GLY A 159 11.90 -12.78 23.32
CA GLY A 159 10.44 -12.75 23.31
C GLY A 159 9.83 -12.93 21.92
N GLN A 160 8.50 -12.84 21.85
CA GLN A 160 7.76 -12.87 20.58
C GLN A 160 7.92 -11.53 19.84
N TYR A 161 7.98 -11.60 18.50
CA TYR A 161 8.09 -10.45 17.61
C TYR A 161 7.47 -10.77 16.26
N TRP A 162 7.12 -9.72 15.53
CA TRP A 162 6.94 -9.79 14.08
C TRP A 162 8.28 -9.60 13.37
N HIS A 163 9.03 -8.56 13.73
CA HIS A 163 10.35 -8.26 13.19
C HIS A 163 11.39 -8.12 14.31
N ILE A 164 12.61 -8.60 14.07
CA ILE A 164 13.79 -8.07 14.74
C ILE A 164 14.70 -7.43 13.69
N PHE A 165 15.11 -6.18 13.93
CA PHE A 165 16.18 -5.52 13.22
C PHE A 165 17.45 -5.54 14.07
N PHE A 166 18.55 -6.04 13.50
CA PHE A 166 19.82 -6.21 14.19
C PHE A 166 20.76 -5.03 13.94
N SER A 167 21.65 -4.78 14.91
CA SER A 167 22.64 -3.70 14.86
C SER A 167 23.71 -3.87 13.76
N ASN A 168 23.80 -5.04 13.13
CA ASN A 168 24.66 -5.30 11.96
C ASN A 168 23.95 -5.07 10.62
N GLY A 169 22.68 -4.65 10.63
CA GLY A 169 21.87 -4.46 9.42
C GLY A 169 21.15 -5.72 8.93
N GLY A 170 21.26 -6.84 9.64
CA GLY A 170 20.40 -7.99 9.43
C GLY A 170 18.97 -7.75 9.96
N ALA A 171 18.01 -8.50 9.43
CA ALA A 171 16.65 -8.54 9.96
C ALA A 171 16.12 -9.98 9.93
N ILE A 172 15.24 -10.33 10.88
CA ILE A 172 14.46 -11.57 10.85
C ILE A 172 12.96 -11.26 10.96
N ILE A 173 12.17 -11.97 10.19
CA ILE A 173 10.72 -11.89 10.11
C ILE A 173 10.11 -13.22 10.54
N SER A 174 9.22 -13.19 11.53
CA SER A 174 8.32 -14.31 11.86
C SER A 174 7.19 -14.37 10.84
N GLN A 175 7.12 -15.45 10.05
CA GLN A 175 6.15 -15.58 8.96
C GLN A 175 4.84 -16.23 9.42
N ASP A 176 4.91 -17.15 10.40
CA ASP A 176 3.78 -17.91 10.91
C ASP A 176 3.71 -18.06 12.44
N GLU A 177 4.71 -17.57 13.20
CA GLU A 177 4.88 -17.77 14.65
C GLU A 177 5.15 -19.22 15.09
N GLU A 178 5.32 -20.14 14.15
CA GLU A 178 5.47 -21.57 14.44
C GLU A 178 6.84 -22.09 14.05
N ASP A 179 7.13 -22.12 12.75
CA ASP A 179 8.37 -22.69 12.25
C ASP A 179 8.92 -21.99 11.01
N THR A 180 8.24 -21.01 10.41
CA THR A 180 8.67 -20.36 9.17
C THR A 180 9.22 -18.96 9.43
N TRP A 181 10.44 -18.73 8.94
CA TRP A 181 11.21 -17.50 9.18
C TRP A 181 11.84 -16.98 7.90
N THR A 182 12.05 -15.68 7.84
CA THR A 182 12.83 -15.05 6.76
C THR A 182 13.91 -14.17 7.35
N VAL A 183 15.16 -14.41 6.98
CA VAL A 183 16.28 -13.51 7.29
C VAL A 183 16.63 -12.69 6.06
N HIS A 184 16.91 -11.41 6.28
CA HIS A 184 17.50 -10.49 5.32
C HIS A 184 18.85 -10.04 5.85
N MET A 185 19.90 -10.12 5.02
CA MET A 185 21.24 -9.63 5.35
C MET A 185 21.74 -8.70 4.25
N ALA A 186 22.24 -7.53 4.62
CA ALA A 186 22.89 -6.63 3.67
C ALA A 186 24.22 -7.26 3.17
N ILE A 187 24.43 -7.25 1.86
CA ILE A 187 25.65 -7.74 1.22
C ILE A 187 26.24 -6.68 0.27
N GLY A 188 27.55 -6.73 0.07
CA GLY A 188 28.23 -5.89 -0.92
C GLY A 188 27.77 -6.19 -2.35
N LEU A 189 27.82 -5.19 -3.24
CA LEU A 189 27.39 -5.33 -4.64
C LEU A 189 28.32 -6.22 -5.48
N ASP A 190 29.52 -6.47 -4.98
CA ASP A 190 30.59 -7.29 -5.54
C ASP A 190 30.58 -8.74 -5.00
N VAL A 191 29.71 -9.04 -4.03
CA VAL A 191 29.59 -10.39 -3.44
C VAL A 191 28.93 -11.35 -4.43
N ASP A 192 29.58 -12.50 -4.64
CA ASP A 192 29.00 -13.62 -5.37
C ASP A 192 28.02 -14.39 -4.47
N ALA A 193 26.74 -14.03 -4.58
CA ALA A 193 25.67 -14.57 -3.75
C ALA A 193 25.49 -16.09 -3.88
N GLU A 194 25.86 -16.70 -5.01
CA GLU A 194 25.72 -18.15 -5.19
C GLU A 194 26.65 -18.95 -4.28
N LYS A 195 27.78 -18.35 -3.89
CA LYS A 195 28.76 -18.93 -2.97
C LYS A 195 28.42 -18.75 -1.50
N LEU A 196 27.38 -17.97 -1.18
CA LEU A 196 26.96 -17.77 0.20
C LEU A 196 26.26 -19.02 0.74
N ASP A 197 26.71 -19.43 1.93
CA ASP A 197 26.09 -20.50 2.71
C ASP A 197 24.91 -19.92 3.50
N PRO A 198 23.66 -20.33 3.21
CA PRO A 198 22.48 -19.75 3.84
C PRO A 198 22.48 -19.92 5.37
N GLU A 199 23.03 -21.01 5.92
CA GLU A 199 23.04 -21.23 7.37
C GLU A 199 24.01 -20.27 8.07
N LYS A 200 25.16 -19.99 7.43
CA LYS A 200 26.13 -19.01 7.94
C LYS A 200 25.56 -17.60 7.89
N VAL A 201 24.89 -17.23 6.79
CA VAL A 201 24.25 -15.91 6.68
C VAL A 201 23.17 -15.74 7.74
N VAL A 202 22.35 -16.78 8.00
CA VAL A 202 21.38 -16.75 9.10
C VAL A 202 22.09 -16.55 10.44
N ALA A 203 23.13 -17.34 10.73
CA ALA A 203 23.87 -17.20 11.99
C ALA A 203 24.50 -15.81 12.15
N GLU A 204 25.09 -15.25 11.11
CA GLU A 204 25.65 -13.90 11.09
C GLU A 204 24.58 -12.84 11.35
N ALA A 205 23.42 -12.93 10.68
CA ALA A 205 22.34 -11.98 10.85
C ALA A 205 21.80 -12.00 12.29
N LEU A 206 21.44 -13.18 12.78
CA LEU A 206 20.95 -13.39 14.15
C LEU A 206 21.98 -12.98 15.20
N GLY A 207 23.27 -13.08 14.87
CA GLY A 207 24.36 -12.70 15.74
C GLY A 207 24.45 -11.20 16.04
N GLY A 208 23.92 -10.35 15.16
CA GLY A 208 24.04 -8.91 15.29
C GLY A 208 25.50 -8.47 15.46
N SER A 209 25.73 -7.55 16.39
CA SER A 209 27.07 -7.15 16.84
C SER A 209 27.74 -8.16 17.77
N ALA A 210 26.99 -9.10 18.37
CA ALA A 210 27.50 -10.07 19.35
C ALA A 210 28.25 -11.26 18.72
N GLY A 211 28.31 -11.32 17.39
CA GLY A 211 28.94 -12.40 16.64
C GLY A 211 27.95 -13.54 16.33
N PRO A 212 28.30 -14.46 15.40
CA PRO A 212 27.34 -15.39 14.82
C PRO A 212 26.55 -16.20 15.87
N CYS A 213 25.24 -16.32 15.67
CA CYS A 213 24.31 -17.07 16.52
C CYS A 213 23.79 -18.30 15.77
N PRO A 214 24.40 -19.49 15.95
CA PRO A 214 23.91 -20.70 15.31
C PRO A 214 22.48 -21.01 15.75
N CYS A 215 21.61 -21.27 14.79
CA CYS A 215 20.25 -21.71 14.99
C CYS A 215 20.06 -23.01 14.22
N LYS A 216 19.38 -24.00 14.80
CA LYS A 216 19.09 -25.23 14.07
C LYS A 216 18.11 -24.93 12.94
N ILE A 217 18.55 -25.05 11.69
CA ILE A 217 17.67 -24.95 10.51
C ILE A 217 17.19 -26.34 10.13
N ASP A 218 15.87 -26.55 10.15
CA ASP A 218 15.27 -27.82 9.74
C ASP A 218 15.21 -27.94 8.21
N LYS A 219 14.98 -26.83 7.51
CA LYS A 219 14.94 -26.77 6.04
C LYS A 219 15.11 -25.37 5.49
N VAL A 220 16.02 -25.16 4.54
CA VAL A 220 16.01 -23.94 3.70
C VAL A 220 14.94 -24.10 2.62
N LEU A 221 14.03 -23.13 2.52
CA LEU A 221 12.94 -23.12 1.54
C LEU A 221 13.34 -22.32 0.29
N VAL A 222 13.90 -21.12 0.49
CA VAL A 222 14.34 -20.23 -0.59
C VAL A 222 15.60 -19.50 -0.13
N LYS A 223 16.57 -19.35 -1.03
CA LYS A 223 17.62 -18.32 -0.94
C LYS A 223 17.52 -17.43 -2.17
N SER A 224 17.65 -16.12 -2.01
CA SER A 224 17.61 -15.18 -3.13
C SER A 224 18.44 -13.95 -2.86
N THR A 225 18.84 -13.26 -3.91
CA THR A 225 19.48 -11.95 -3.83
C THR A 225 18.65 -10.94 -4.58
N TRP A 226 18.49 -9.76 -3.99
CA TRP A 226 17.76 -8.69 -4.63
C TRP A 226 18.41 -7.34 -4.29
N ARG A 227 18.29 -6.40 -5.22
CA ARG A 227 18.62 -4.99 -4.98
C ARG A 227 17.31 -4.22 -4.93
N PRO A 228 16.97 -3.58 -3.80
CA PRO A 228 15.77 -2.77 -3.75
C PRO A 228 15.85 -1.68 -4.82
N ASN A 229 14.80 -1.57 -5.63
CA ASN A 229 14.68 -0.55 -6.64
C ASN A 229 13.42 0.27 -6.37
N ILE A 230 13.56 1.59 -6.44
CA ILE A 230 12.43 2.50 -6.33
C ILE A 230 12.19 3.09 -7.71
N CYS A 231 10.98 2.94 -8.24
CA CYS A 231 10.64 3.46 -9.55
C CYS A 231 9.15 3.84 -9.62
N ILE A 232 8.82 4.80 -10.49
CA ILE A 232 7.45 5.05 -10.91
C ILE A 232 7.38 5.32 -12.40
N VAL A 233 6.34 4.82 -13.06
CA VAL A 233 6.09 5.08 -14.47
C VAL A 233 5.60 6.52 -14.69
N ASP A 234 6.01 7.10 -15.82
CA ASP A 234 5.62 8.44 -16.25
C ASP A 234 4.11 8.59 -16.46
N ARG A 235 3.44 7.54 -16.93
CA ARG A 235 1.98 7.45 -17.12
C ARG A 235 1.41 6.08 -16.75
N TYR A 236 0.24 6.06 -16.14
CA TYR A 236 -0.49 4.86 -15.73
C TYR A 236 -1.41 4.34 -16.83
N THR A 237 -1.75 5.19 -17.80
CA THR A 237 -2.67 4.87 -18.90
C THR A 237 -2.01 5.11 -20.27
N SER A 238 -2.37 4.30 -21.28
CA SER A 238 -1.99 4.55 -22.67
C SER A 238 -2.64 5.82 -23.23
N ALA A 239 -2.05 6.41 -24.27
CA ALA A 239 -2.63 7.56 -24.95
C ALA A 239 -4.03 7.28 -25.53
N GLY A 240 -4.31 6.04 -25.92
CA GLY A 240 -5.62 5.61 -26.41
C GLY A 240 -6.66 5.38 -25.31
N GLY A 241 -6.26 5.36 -24.03
CA GLY A 241 -7.16 5.17 -22.90
C GLY A 241 -7.71 3.74 -22.77
N ARG A 242 -7.04 2.74 -23.36
CA ARG A 242 -7.48 1.33 -23.30
C ARG A 242 -6.52 0.40 -22.55
N VAL A 243 -5.31 0.84 -22.24
CA VAL A 243 -4.33 0.06 -21.49
C VAL A 243 -3.97 0.79 -20.20
N PHE A 244 -4.08 0.10 -19.08
CA PHE A 244 -3.80 0.63 -17.73
C PHE A 244 -2.69 -0.19 -17.07
N LEU A 245 -1.91 0.41 -16.17
CA LEU A 245 -0.87 -0.27 -15.39
C LEU A 245 -1.22 -0.22 -13.91
N THR A 246 -1.06 -1.33 -13.18
CA THR A 246 -1.31 -1.41 -11.73
C THR A 246 -0.11 -2.06 -11.01
N GLY A 247 0.06 -1.72 -9.72
CA GLY A 247 1.07 -2.33 -8.87
C GLY A 247 2.49 -2.19 -9.42
N ASP A 248 3.30 -3.24 -9.28
CA ASP A 248 4.72 -3.28 -9.69
C ASP A 248 4.99 -2.98 -11.18
N ALA A 249 3.96 -3.09 -12.04
CA ALA A 249 4.05 -2.65 -13.42
C ALA A 249 4.13 -1.12 -13.53
N ALA A 250 3.55 -0.40 -12.59
CA ALA A 250 3.46 1.07 -12.53
C ALA A 250 4.41 1.69 -11.48
N HIS A 251 4.61 1.07 -10.33
CA HIS A 251 5.42 1.61 -9.23
C HIS A 251 6.15 0.51 -8.46
N GLN A 252 7.40 0.77 -8.07
CA GLN A 252 8.24 -0.17 -7.32
C GLN A 252 8.71 0.49 -6.03
N ASN A 253 8.59 -0.24 -4.93
CA ASN A 253 8.83 0.25 -3.58
C ASN A 253 9.91 -0.57 -2.86
N ILE A 254 10.52 0.03 -1.85
CA ILE A 254 11.24 -0.70 -0.79
C ILE A 254 10.17 -1.29 0.17
N PRO A 255 10.38 -2.48 0.76
CA PRO A 255 9.42 -3.13 1.65
C PRO A 255 9.14 -2.37 2.95
N THR A 256 9.96 -1.40 3.35
CA THR A 256 9.77 -0.61 4.58
C THR A 256 8.43 0.13 4.54
N GLY A 257 7.62 -0.12 5.56
CA GLY A 257 6.23 0.38 5.68
C GLY A 257 5.17 -0.49 4.99
N GLY A 258 5.56 -1.52 4.22
CA GLY A 258 4.62 -2.45 3.60
C GLY A 258 3.66 -1.82 2.57
N TYR A 259 4.01 -0.68 1.98
CA TYR A 259 3.07 0.08 1.14
C TYR A 259 2.84 -0.51 -0.27
N GLY A 260 3.78 -1.26 -0.83
CA GLY A 260 3.74 -1.72 -2.23
C GLY A 260 2.47 -2.51 -2.58
N MET A 261 2.26 -3.67 -1.93
CA MET A 261 1.09 -4.52 -2.16
C MET A 261 -0.23 -3.78 -1.87
N ASN A 262 -0.28 -3.02 -0.77
CA ASN A 262 -1.48 -2.24 -0.41
C ASN A 262 -1.83 -1.19 -1.47
N THR A 263 -0.81 -0.53 -2.03
CA THR A 263 -0.99 0.43 -3.13
C THR A 263 -1.47 -0.30 -4.39
N ALA A 264 -0.89 -1.46 -4.72
CA ALA A 264 -1.29 -2.27 -5.87
C ALA A 264 -2.74 -2.77 -5.80
N VAL A 265 -3.20 -3.17 -4.60
CA VAL A 265 -4.61 -3.53 -4.36
C VAL A 265 -5.50 -2.30 -4.54
N GLY A 266 -5.11 -1.16 -3.98
CA GLY A 266 -5.84 0.10 -4.17
C GLY A 266 -5.96 0.53 -5.64
N ASP A 267 -4.88 0.34 -6.42
CA ASP A 267 -4.90 0.62 -7.86
C ASP A 267 -5.87 -0.30 -8.60
N SER A 268 -5.80 -1.61 -8.30
CA SER A 268 -6.62 -2.62 -8.97
C SER A 268 -8.10 -2.44 -8.63
N PHE A 269 -8.41 -2.04 -7.40
CA PHE A 269 -9.77 -1.74 -6.97
C PHE A 269 -10.31 -0.49 -7.67
N ASP A 270 -9.51 0.59 -7.72
CA ASP A 270 -9.88 1.85 -8.37
C ASP A 270 -10.14 1.68 -9.88
N ILE A 271 -9.22 1.04 -10.63
CA ILE A 271 -9.46 0.82 -12.07
C ILE A 271 -10.59 -0.20 -12.32
N GLY A 272 -10.76 -1.17 -11.44
CA GLY A 272 -11.75 -2.24 -11.58
C GLY A 272 -13.19 -1.71 -11.66
N TRP A 273 -13.59 -0.86 -10.71
CA TRP A 273 -14.95 -0.30 -10.71
C TRP A 273 -15.17 0.70 -11.85
N LYS A 274 -14.15 1.47 -12.22
CA LYS A 274 -14.21 2.43 -13.33
C LYS A 274 -14.41 1.72 -14.68
N LEU A 275 -13.69 0.61 -14.91
CA LEU A 275 -13.89 -0.24 -16.07
C LEU A 275 -15.28 -0.87 -16.07
N ALA A 276 -15.76 -1.36 -14.93
CA ALA A 276 -17.11 -1.90 -14.82
C ALA A 276 -18.17 -0.85 -15.19
N ALA A 277 -18.04 0.38 -14.68
CA ALA A 277 -18.95 1.48 -14.97
C ALA A 277 -19.02 1.82 -16.48
N VAL A 278 -17.85 1.90 -17.14
CA VAL A 278 -17.80 2.16 -18.59
C VAL A 278 -18.35 0.99 -19.40
N CYS A 279 -18.00 -0.25 -19.04
CA CYS A 279 -18.51 -1.45 -19.72
C CYS A 279 -20.03 -1.61 -19.58
N HIS A 280 -20.61 -1.21 -18.45
CA HIS A 280 -22.05 -1.19 -18.22
C HIS A 280 -22.75 0.06 -18.77
N GLY A 281 -22.00 1.02 -19.32
CA GLY A 281 -22.55 2.16 -20.05
C GLY A 281 -22.99 3.35 -19.19
N PHE A 282 -22.75 3.33 -17.87
CA PHE A 282 -23.05 4.46 -16.99
C PHE A 282 -21.82 5.30 -16.62
N GLY A 283 -20.61 4.83 -16.94
CA GLY A 283 -19.36 5.57 -16.79
C GLY A 283 -18.89 6.23 -18.10
N GLY A 284 -18.33 7.43 -18.01
CA GLY A 284 -17.75 8.16 -19.15
C GLY A 284 -16.23 8.05 -19.26
N ARG A 285 -15.65 8.57 -20.35
CA ARG A 285 -14.20 8.52 -20.59
C ARG A 285 -13.38 9.20 -19.50
N THR A 286 -13.86 10.34 -19.00
CA THR A 286 -13.21 11.09 -17.91
C THR A 286 -13.12 10.28 -16.61
N LEU A 287 -14.00 9.30 -16.43
CA LEU A 287 -13.89 8.37 -15.31
C LEU A 287 -12.66 7.46 -15.41
N LEU A 288 -12.30 7.00 -16.61
CA LEU A 288 -11.06 6.23 -16.80
C LEU A 288 -9.82 7.11 -16.72
N GLU A 289 -9.91 8.35 -17.22
CA GLU A 289 -8.81 9.33 -17.14
C GLU A 289 -8.47 9.67 -15.68
N SER A 290 -9.46 9.66 -14.78
CA SER A 290 -9.23 9.92 -13.36
C SER A 290 -8.33 8.90 -12.67
N TYR A 291 -8.20 7.67 -13.20
CA TYR A 291 -7.33 6.62 -12.63
C TYR A 291 -5.91 7.13 -12.38
N GLU A 292 -5.29 7.76 -13.38
CA GLU A 292 -3.93 8.29 -13.24
C GLU A 292 -3.88 9.48 -12.28
N HIS A 293 -4.85 10.39 -12.37
CA HIS A 293 -4.95 11.56 -11.52
C HIS A 293 -5.08 11.21 -10.03
N GLU A 294 -5.70 10.07 -9.73
CA GLU A 294 -5.95 9.62 -8.37
C GLU A 294 -4.84 8.71 -7.85
N ARG A 295 -4.39 7.73 -8.64
CA ARG A 295 -3.50 6.67 -8.15
C ARG A 295 -2.02 6.99 -8.20
N ARG A 296 -1.57 7.69 -9.25
CA ARG A 296 -0.15 8.00 -9.42
C ARG A 296 0.40 8.88 -8.28
N PRO A 297 -0.30 9.93 -7.80
CA PRO A 297 0.16 10.71 -6.65
C PRO A 297 0.26 9.90 -5.35
N VAL A 298 -0.65 8.94 -5.13
CA VAL A 298 -0.60 8.04 -3.97
C VAL A 298 0.67 7.20 -4.02
N ALA A 299 0.99 6.61 -5.17
CA ALA A 299 2.21 5.81 -5.31
C ALA A 299 3.48 6.64 -5.07
N VAL A 300 3.60 7.84 -5.65
CA VAL A 300 4.77 8.73 -5.42
C VAL A 300 4.98 8.99 -3.93
N ARG A 301 3.90 9.35 -3.23
CA ARG A 301 3.96 9.62 -1.78
C ARG A 301 4.38 8.38 -1.01
N ASN A 302 3.77 7.23 -1.29
CA ASN A 302 4.05 5.98 -0.57
C ASN A 302 5.50 5.51 -0.80
N ILE A 303 6.00 5.64 -2.03
CA ILE A 303 7.41 5.38 -2.36
C ILE A 303 8.35 6.27 -1.53
N GLU A 304 8.10 7.58 -1.51
CA GLU A 304 8.95 8.53 -0.75
C GLU A 304 8.97 8.17 0.74
N ARG A 305 7.81 7.82 1.32
CA ARG A 305 7.73 7.40 2.73
C ARG A 305 8.46 6.09 3.00
N SER A 306 8.37 5.09 2.12
CA SER A 306 9.20 3.89 2.23
C SER A 306 10.70 4.24 2.29
N GLY A 307 11.15 5.19 1.46
CA GLY A 307 12.53 5.68 1.46
C GLY A 307 12.95 6.37 2.76
N VAL A 308 12.05 7.15 3.37
CA VAL A 308 12.27 7.78 4.68
C VAL A 308 12.44 6.71 5.77
N HIS A 309 11.54 5.71 5.82
CA HIS A 309 11.61 4.61 6.79
C HIS A 309 12.90 3.81 6.63
N PHE A 310 13.32 3.54 5.40
CA PHE A 310 14.61 2.89 5.14
C PHE A 310 15.80 3.70 5.67
N SER A 311 15.76 5.02 5.57
CA SER A 311 16.82 5.90 6.07
C SER A 311 16.93 5.89 7.60
N VAL A 312 15.81 5.69 8.32
CA VAL A 312 15.80 5.52 9.78
C VAL A 312 16.64 4.30 10.18
N HIS A 313 16.43 3.16 9.52
CA HIS A 313 17.22 1.94 9.77
C HIS A 313 18.69 2.16 9.47
N ARG A 314 18.98 2.80 8.34
CA ARG A 314 20.37 3.07 7.93
C ARG A 314 21.10 3.93 8.96
N GLN A 315 20.44 4.94 9.51
CA GLN A 315 21.06 5.91 10.41
C GLN A 315 21.59 5.26 11.70
N TYR A 316 20.82 4.39 12.35
CA TYR A 316 21.30 3.77 13.59
C TYR A 316 22.38 2.71 13.31
N ILE A 317 22.31 2.00 12.17
CA ILE A 317 23.35 1.07 11.74
C ILE A 317 24.67 1.80 11.51
N ASP A 318 24.63 2.98 10.89
CA ASP A 318 25.81 3.82 10.67
C ASP A 318 26.42 4.26 12.01
N TRP A 319 25.62 4.66 13.01
CA TRP A 319 26.13 4.99 14.34
C TRP A 319 26.81 3.80 15.04
N VAL A 320 26.28 2.57 14.88
CA VAL A 320 26.90 1.36 15.42
C VAL A 320 28.23 1.08 14.71
N SER A 321 28.26 1.22 13.38
CA SER A 321 29.47 1.05 12.58
C SER A 321 30.56 2.06 12.97
N GLU A 322 30.20 3.35 13.09
CA GLU A 322 31.11 4.44 13.48
C GLU A 322 31.70 4.24 14.88
N ALA A 323 30.90 3.76 15.83
CA ALA A 323 31.37 3.44 17.18
C ALA A 323 32.18 2.13 17.25
N GLY A 324 32.14 1.31 16.20
CA GLY A 324 32.63 -0.06 16.17
C GLY A 324 31.60 -1.04 16.74
N HIS A 325 31.37 -2.15 16.04
CA HIS A 325 30.28 -3.08 16.35
C HIS A 325 30.27 -3.59 17.80
N HIS A 326 31.41 -3.76 18.46
CA HIS A 326 31.46 -4.19 19.87
C HIS A 326 31.05 -3.11 20.87
N ALA A 327 31.09 -1.82 20.51
CA ALA A 327 30.77 -0.72 21.42
C ALA A 327 29.32 -0.77 21.89
N ILE A 328 28.39 -1.24 21.04
CA ILE A 328 26.97 -1.37 21.38
C ILE A 328 26.72 -2.44 22.45
N LEU A 329 27.64 -3.39 22.66
CA LEU A 329 27.55 -4.46 23.66
C LEU A 329 28.24 -4.09 24.97
N ALA A 330 29.15 -3.12 24.94
CA ALA A 330 29.98 -2.81 26.09
C ALA A 330 29.14 -2.16 27.21
N ASP A 331 29.39 -2.57 28.46
CA ASP A 331 28.84 -1.89 29.64
C ASP A 331 29.71 -0.69 30.07
N THR A 332 30.04 0.16 29.11
CA THR A 332 30.76 1.42 29.32
C THR A 332 29.81 2.60 29.26
N ALA A 333 30.26 3.77 29.72
CA ALA A 333 29.48 5.00 29.57
C ALA A 333 29.14 5.30 28.09
N GLN A 334 30.07 5.01 27.17
CA GLN A 334 29.88 5.18 25.73
C GLN A 334 28.86 4.18 25.17
N GLY A 335 28.97 2.89 25.52
CA GLY A 335 28.02 1.86 25.06
C GLY A 335 26.59 2.14 25.53
N ARG A 336 26.41 2.48 26.82
CA ARG A 336 25.10 2.89 27.36
C ARG A 336 24.56 4.16 26.71
N ALA A 337 25.42 5.13 26.38
CA ALA A 337 25.00 6.35 25.68
C ALA A 337 24.57 6.06 24.24
N LEU A 338 25.27 5.18 23.52
CA LEU A 338 24.91 4.75 22.17
C LEU A 338 23.57 4.02 22.16
N ARG A 339 23.34 3.07 23.08
CA ARG A 339 22.04 2.38 23.20
C ARG A 339 20.89 3.34 23.46
N ARG A 340 21.06 4.28 24.41
CA ARG A 340 20.05 5.31 24.68
C ARG A 340 19.79 6.24 23.49
N LYS A 341 20.83 6.63 22.76
CA LYS A 341 20.70 7.45 21.55
C LYS A 341 19.86 6.74 20.49
N ILE A 342 20.11 5.44 20.28
CA ILE A 342 19.36 4.62 19.33
C ILE A 342 17.92 4.44 19.79
N ASP A 343 17.69 4.06 21.04
CA ASP A 343 16.35 3.89 21.61
C ASP A 343 15.50 5.16 21.48
N GLN A 344 16.05 6.31 21.89
CA GLN A 344 15.37 7.60 21.75
C GLN A 344 15.04 7.91 20.28
N PHE A 345 16.02 7.76 19.39
CA PHE A 345 15.83 8.00 17.96
C PHE A 345 14.71 7.13 17.37
N LEU A 346 14.72 5.83 17.66
CA LEU A 346 13.71 4.89 17.19
C LEU A 346 12.32 5.22 17.76
N SER A 347 12.24 5.69 19.01
CA SER A 347 10.97 6.10 19.64
C SER A 347 10.36 7.35 18.98
N GLU A 348 11.21 8.23 18.44
CA GLU A 348 10.80 9.44 17.72
C GLU A 348 10.47 9.16 16.24
N HIS A 349 10.90 8.01 15.70
CA HIS A 349 10.80 7.64 14.28
C HIS A 349 10.08 6.29 14.08
N ASP A 350 8.95 6.12 14.74
CA ASP A 350 8.12 4.90 14.68
C ASP A 350 7.12 4.89 13.50
N GLY A 351 7.35 5.74 12.51
CA GLY A 351 6.42 5.98 11.40
C GLY A 351 6.21 4.79 10.47
N GLU A 352 7.15 3.85 10.43
CA GLU A 352 7.05 2.68 9.55
C GLU A 352 5.77 1.88 9.76
N ASN A 353 5.25 1.85 11.01
CA ASN A 353 4.04 1.11 11.35
C ASN A 353 2.94 1.99 11.97
N LYS A 354 3.11 3.31 11.98
CA LYS A 354 2.18 4.25 12.65
C LYS A 354 1.84 5.49 11.84
N GLU A 355 2.22 5.56 10.56
CA GLU A 355 1.83 6.64 9.64
C GLU A 355 0.44 6.40 9.03
N HIS A 356 -0.59 6.41 9.88
CA HIS A 356 -1.97 6.19 9.46
C HIS A 356 -2.48 7.24 8.46
N GLY A 357 -1.89 8.43 8.45
CA GLY A 357 -2.20 9.46 7.46
C GLY A 357 -1.77 9.09 6.03
N ILE A 358 -0.69 8.31 5.89
CA ILE A 358 -0.28 7.71 4.61
C ILE A 358 -1.27 6.62 4.20
N GLU A 359 -1.63 5.74 5.12
CA GLU A 359 -2.42 4.54 4.84
C GLU A 359 -3.90 4.86 4.55
N LEU A 360 -4.50 5.77 5.31
CA LEU A 360 -5.94 6.06 5.28
C LEU A 360 -6.28 7.46 4.78
N GLY A 361 -5.32 8.39 4.83
CA GLY A 361 -5.60 9.82 4.73
C GLY A 361 -5.40 10.46 3.35
N TYR A 362 -5.06 9.74 2.28
CA TYR A 362 -4.95 10.38 0.96
C TYR A 362 -6.28 10.94 0.47
N ARG A 363 -6.21 11.99 -0.34
CA ARG A 363 -7.36 12.68 -0.92
C ARG A 363 -7.16 12.87 -2.42
N ASN A 364 -8.19 12.54 -3.18
CA ASN A 364 -8.27 12.68 -4.64
C ASN A 364 -8.66 14.10 -5.07
N ASN A 365 -8.04 15.13 -4.48
CA ASN A 365 -8.43 16.55 -4.61
C ASN A 365 -8.46 17.07 -6.05
N HIS A 366 -7.69 16.46 -6.95
CA HIS A 366 -7.53 16.88 -8.34
C HIS A 366 -8.21 15.93 -9.32
N SER A 367 -9.03 15.02 -8.81
CA SER A 367 -9.80 14.12 -9.66
C SER A 367 -10.84 14.90 -10.47
N PRO A 368 -10.95 14.64 -11.78
CA PRO A 368 -12.00 15.24 -12.60
C PRO A 368 -13.39 14.68 -12.31
N VAL A 369 -13.51 13.65 -11.46
CA VAL A 369 -14.78 13.02 -11.07
C VAL A 369 -15.13 13.23 -9.59
N VAL A 370 -14.52 14.23 -8.96
CA VAL A 370 -14.83 14.66 -7.58
C VAL A 370 -15.37 16.09 -7.63
N VAL A 371 -16.56 16.31 -7.09
CA VAL A 371 -17.16 17.65 -7.03
C VAL A 371 -16.58 18.41 -5.83
N PRO A 372 -15.93 19.56 -6.04
CA PRO A 372 -15.23 20.27 -4.96
C PRO A 372 -16.21 20.90 -3.96
N ASP A 373 -15.79 20.96 -2.69
CA ASP A 373 -16.41 21.83 -1.69
C ASP A 373 -15.79 23.23 -1.80
N THR A 374 -16.66 24.23 -1.96
CA THR A 374 -16.26 25.64 -2.12
C THR A 374 -16.60 26.50 -0.91
N GLU A 375 -17.26 25.95 0.11
CA GLU A 375 -17.73 26.71 1.27
C GLU A 375 -16.70 26.78 2.39
N VAL A 376 -15.86 25.74 2.51
CA VAL A 376 -14.84 25.65 3.56
C VAL A 376 -13.47 25.32 3.00
N GLU A 377 -12.44 25.58 3.80
CA GLU A 377 -11.07 25.21 3.47
C GLU A 377 -10.84 23.71 3.63
N GLU A 378 -9.89 23.19 2.86
CA GLU A 378 -9.45 21.80 3.00
C GLU A 378 -8.91 21.57 4.41
N PRO A 379 -9.39 20.54 5.15
CA PRO A 379 -8.86 20.23 6.47
C PRO A 379 -7.37 19.92 6.42
N GLU A 380 -6.66 20.15 7.53
CA GLU A 380 -5.25 19.78 7.62
C GLU A 380 -5.05 18.29 7.26
N TRP A 381 -3.91 17.99 6.63
CA TRP A 381 -3.46 16.64 6.36
C TRP A 381 -2.11 16.41 7.03
N SER A 382 -1.96 15.22 7.61
CA SER A 382 -0.71 14.78 8.25
C SER A 382 -0.35 13.42 7.70
N PHE A 383 0.92 13.18 7.40
CA PHE A 383 1.40 11.82 7.07
C PHE A 383 1.34 10.92 8.30
N ARG A 384 1.51 11.48 9.51
CA ARG A 384 1.57 10.71 10.76
C ARG A 384 0.18 10.27 11.22
N SER A 385 -0.75 11.22 11.28
CA SER A 385 -2.08 10.97 11.84
C SER A 385 -3.16 11.02 10.76
N TYR A 386 -4.04 10.02 10.74
CA TYR A 386 -5.27 10.10 9.95
C TYR A 386 -6.25 11.07 10.63
N ILE A 387 -6.69 12.08 9.88
CA ILE A 387 -7.71 13.04 10.31
C ILE A 387 -8.99 12.69 9.55
N PRO A 388 -10.03 12.15 10.22
CA PRO A 388 -11.27 11.77 9.55
C PRO A 388 -11.96 12.98 8.95
N SER A 389 -12.35 12.87 7.68
CA SER A 389 -13.10 13.91 7.00
C SER A 389 -13.87 13.33 5.82
N THR A 390 -15.02 13.91 5.53
CA THR A 390 -15.78 13.70 4.29
C THR A 390 -15.37 14.67 3.18
N TRP A 391 -14.23 15.37 3.30
CA TRP A 391 -13.71 16.25 2.25
C TRP A 391 -13.76 15.56 0.88
N PRO A 392 -14.32 16.18 -0.18
CA PRO A 392 -14.44 15.49 -1.47
C PRO A 392 -13.11 14.93 -1.96
N GLY A 393 -13.12 13.65 -2.33
CA GLY A 393 -11.94 12.88 -2.69
C GLY A 393 -11.26 12.15 -1.54
N SER A 394 -11.65 12.33 -0.27
CA SER A 394 -11.18 11.51 0.84
C SER A 394 -11.86 10.15 0.86
N ARG A 395 -11.22 9.16 1.50
CA ARG A 395 -11.92 7.97 2.00
C ARG A 395 -12.93 8.39 3.07
N ALA A 396 -14.17 7.93 2.96
CA ALA A 396 -15.21 8.20 3.94
C ALA A 396 -14.80 7.70 5.34
N PRO A 397 -15.02 8.48 6.42
CA PRO A 397 -14.69 8.03 7.77
C PRO A 397 -15.52 6.82 8.19
N HIS A 398 -14.86 5.79 8.71
CA HIS A 398 -15.54 4.61 9.24
C HIS A 398 -16.15 4.91 10.60
N VAL A 399 -17.43 4.60 10.78
CA VAL A 399 -18.16 4.76 12.05
C VAL A 399 -19.12 3.58 12.21
N PHE A 400 -19.19 3.00 13.41
CA PHE A 400 -20.25 2.10 13.83
C PHE A 400 -21.53 2.87 14.11
N LEU A 401 -22.67 2.33 13.68
CA LEU A 401 -23.99 2.91 13.94
C LEU A 401 -24.36 2.83 15.43
N ALA A 402 -25.52 3.37 15.80
CA ALA A 402 -25.99 3.43 17.19
C ALA A 402 -26.11 2.04 17.86
N ASP A 403 -26.21 0.97 17.08
CA ASP A 403 -26.20 -0.42 17.58
C ASP A 403 -24.82 -0.91 18.07
N GLY A 404 -23.75 -0.15 17.79
CA GLY A 404 -22.37 -0.45 18.16
C GLY A 404 -21.74 -1.62 17.39
N GLN A 405 -22.40 -2.13 16.34
CA GLN A 405 -21.94 -3.31 15.59
C GLN A 405 -21.93 -3.10 14.08
N THR A 406 -22.94 -2.42 13.53
CA THR A 406 -23.06 -2.22 12.09
C THR A 406 -22.06 -1.16 11.65
N SER A 407 -21.16 -1.51 10.74
CA SER A 407 -20.28 -0.54 10.10
C SER A 407 -21.08 0.27 9.08
N ILE A 408 -20.88 1.60 9.01
CA ILE A 408 -21.47 2.41 7.93
C ILE A 408 -21.11 1.88 6.53
N PHE A 409 -19.95 1.26 6.36
CA PHE A 409 -19.52 0.67 5.08
C PHE A 409 -20.35 -0.55 4.68
N ASP A 410 -20.93 -1.28 5.63
CA ASP A 410 -21.83 -2.41 5.34
C ASP A 410 -23.14 -1.95 4.68
N LEU A 411 -23.45 -0.66 4.78
CA LEU A 411 -24.63 -0.09 4.15
C LEU A 411 -24.43 0.27 2.69
N PHE A 412 -23.21 0.33 2.18
CA PHE A 412 -22.95 0.75 0.80
C PHE A 412 -23.48 -0.28 -0.22
N GLY A 413 -23.73 0.21 -1.43
CA GLY A 413 -24.03 -0.61 -2.60
C GLY A 413 -22.76 -1.07 -3.31
N PRO A 414 -22.88 -1.95 -4.31
CA PRO A 414 -21.74 -2.33 -5.16
C PRO A 414 -21.28 -1.19 -6.07
N ASP A 415 -22.15 -0.20 -6.32
CA ASP A 415 -21.89 0.99 -7.11
C ASP A 415 -21.92 2.26 -6.21
N PHE A 416 -22.51 3.36 -6.67
CA PHE A 416 -22.61 4.58 -5.86
C PHE A 416 -23.58 4.41 -4.69
N SER A 417 -23.35 5.17 -3.62
CA SER A 417 -24.27 5.29 -2.48
C SER A 417 -24.47 6.74 -2.06
N ILE A 418 -25.70 7.17 -1.79
CA ILE A 418 -26.01 8.48 -1.19
C ILE A 418 -26.46 8.26 0.26
N VAL A 419 -25.66 8.76 1.21
CA VAL A 419 -25.99 8.73 2.64
C VAL A 419 -26.63 10.06 3.02
N ASP A 420 -27.83 10.02 3.59
CA ASP A 420 -28.62 11.20 3.99
C ASP A 420 -28.98 11.09 5.48
N PHE A 421 -28.53 12.07 6.27
CA PHE A 421 -28.77 12.21 7.71
C PHE A 421 -29.87 13.23 8.04
N SER A 422 -30.54 13.81 7.03
CA SER A 422 -31.68 14.69 7.24
C SER A 422 -32.90 13.92 7.72
N GLU A 423 -33.80 14.59 8.46
CA GLU A 423 -35.04 13.95 8.93
C GLU A 423 -35.92 13.48 7.77
N SER A 424 -35.97 14.24 6.67
CA SER A 424 -36.86 13.98 5.53
C SER A 424 -36.34 12.89 4.59
N GLY A 425 -35.02 12.67 4.51
CA GLY A 425 -34.41 11.79 3.49
C GLY A 425 -34.57 12.32 2.06
N SER A 426 -34.95 13.59 1.90
CA SER A 426 -35.32 14.17 0.60
C SER A 426 -34.14 14.30 -0.35
N ILE A 427 -32.91 14.42 0.16
CA ILE A 427 -31.71 14.54 -0.67
C ILE A 427 -31.43 13.18 -1.32
N ALA A 428 -31.42 12.11 -0.53
CA ALA A 428 -31.28 10.75 -1.06
C ALA A 428 -32.37 10.43 -2.09
N SER A 429 -33.62 10.83 -1.85
CA SER A 429 -34.71 10.65 -2.83
C SER A 429 -34.43 11.36 -4.14
N ALA A 430 -34.06 12.65 -4.10
CA ALA A 430 -33.78 13.44 -5.29
C ALA A 430 -32.60 12.89 -6.10
N PHE A 431 -31.54 12.43 -5.43
CA PHE A 431 -30.43 11.74 -6.08
C PHE A 431 -30.87 10.42 -6.73
N GLY A 432 -31.72 9.63 -6.05
CA GLY A 432 -32.25 8.38 -6.61
C GLY A 432 -33.09 8.60 -7.87
N ASP A 433 -34.00 9.57 -7.86
CA ASP A 433 -34.88 9.85 -9.01
C ASP A 433 -34.06 10.26 -10.25
N VAL A 434 -32.98 11.04 -10.03
CA VAL A 434 -32.07 11.44 -11.11
C VAL A 434 -31.17 10.28 -11.55
N ALA A 435 -30.68 9.45 -10.61
CA ALA A 435 -29.88 8.28 -10.93
C ALA A 435 -30.66 7.29 -11.80
N ASP A 436 -31.94 7.04 -11.47
CA ASP A 436 -32.84 6.22 -12.27
C ASP A 436 -33.02 6.79 -13.68
N ALA A 437 -33.20 8.12 -13.81
CA ALA A 437 -33.32 8.80 -15.10
C ALA A 437 -32.03 8.72 -15.94
N LEU A 438 -30.87 8.65 -15.31
CA LEU A 438 -29.56 8.50 -15.97
C LEU A 438 -29.16 7.02 -16.17
N SER A 439 -29.97 6.06 -15.71
CA SER A 439 -29.59 4.64 -15.64
C SER A 439 -28.28 4.38 -14.90
N LEU A 440 -28.02 5.17 -13.85
CA LEU A 440 -26.85 5.07 -12.99
C LEU A 440 -27.21 4.31 -11.71
N PRO A 441 -26.54 3.19 -11.38
CA PRO A 441 -26.82 2.46 -10.14
C PRO A 441 -26.44 3.26 -8.90
N LEU A 442 -27.42 3.56 -8.04
CA LEU A 442 -27.24 4.32 -6.81
C LEU A 442 -28.06 3.73 -5.66
N LYS A 443 -27.39 3.39 -4.55
CA LYS A 443 -28.06 2.97 -3.31
C LYS A 443 -28.40 4.19 -2.45
N LYS A 444 -29.67 4.31 -2.05
CA LYS A 444 -30.14 5.34 -1.11
C LYS A 444 -30.02 4.82 0.32
N ILE A 445 -29.38 5.58 1.20
CA ILE A 445 -29.16 5.24 2.60
C ILE A 445 -29.66 6.41 3.46
N HIS A 446 -30.71 6.21 4.24
CA HIS A 446 -31.32 7.24 5.09
C HIS A 446 -31.08 6.91 6.57
N LEU A 447 -30.35 7.78 7.28
CA LEU A 447 -29.86 7.58 8.64
C LEU A 447 -30.20 8.78 9.55
N PRO A 448 -31.48 9.15 9.74
CA PRO A 448 -31.85 10.31 10.57
C PRO A 448 -31.53 10.10 12.06
N ASN A 449 -31.42 8.85 12.50
CA ASN A 449 -31.21 8.47 13.90
C ASN A 449 -29.73 8.24 14.26
N GLU A 450 -28.80 8.70 13.41
CA GLU A 450 -27.35 8.52 13.58
C GLU A 450 -26.62 9.87 13.77
N PRO A 451 -27.00 10.70 14.77
CA PRO A 451 -26.43 12.05 14.93
C PRO A 451 -24.93 12.04 15.26
N HIS A 452 -24.40 10.97 15.87
CA HIS A 452 -22.96 10.83 16.10
C HIS A 452 -22.19 10.61 14.80
N VAL A 453 -22.75 9.83 13.87
CA VAL A 453 -22.16 9.65 12.53
C VAL A 453 -22.21 10.97 11.77
N ARG A 454 -23.36 11.65 11.76
CA ARG A 454 -23.51 12.98 11.14
C ARG A 454 -22.52 13.99 11.71
N LYS A 455 -22.21 13.92 13.01
CA LYS A 455 -21.20 14.78 13.65
C LYS A 455 -19.80 14.54 13.09
N VAL A 456 -19.40 13.28 12.91
CA VAL A 456 -18.10 12.92 12.30
C VAL A 456 -18.05 13.30 10.82
N TRP A 457 -19.15 13.08 10.09
CA TRP A 457 -19.24 13.34 8.67
C TRP A 457 -19.48 14.82 8.32
N GLU A 458 -19.84 15.62 9.33
CA GLU A 458 -20.06 17.08 9.32
C GLU A 458 -21.10 17.58 8.30
N ARG A 459 -21.82 16.68 7.63
CA ARG A 459 -22.67 17.00 6.48
C ARG A 459 -23.99 16.27 6.56
N ARG A 460 -25.05 16.89 6.03
CA ARG A 460 -26.40 16.30 6.00
C ARG A 460 -26.56 15.22 4.95
N ALA A 461 -25.78 15.23 3.87
CA ALA A 461 -25.70 14.14 2.92
C ALA A 461 -24.33 14.05 2.25
N VAL A 462 -23.92 12.85 1.84
CA VAL A 462 -22.63 12.58 1.21
C VAL A 462 -22.78 11.49 0.15
N LEU A 463 -22.29 11.77 -1.06
CA LEU A 463 -22.23 10.82 -2.17
C LEU A 463 -20.92 10.03 -2.10
N ILE A 464 -21.04 8.72 -2.00
CA ILE A 464 -19.94 7.76 -1.86
C ILE A 464 -19.79 6.97 -3.16
N ARG A 465 -18.55 6.84 -3.62
CA ARG A 465 -18.15 6.04 -4.78
C ARG A 465 -18.10 4.55 -4.44
N PRO A 466 -18.04 3.68 -5.46
CA PRO A 466 -17.86 2.23 -5.26
C PRO A 466 -16.55 1.86 -4.53
N ASP A 467 -15.58 2.78 -4.47
CA ASP A 467 -14.29 2.60 -3.82
C ASP A 467 -14.19 3.28 -2.44
N ASP A 468 -15.32 3.50 -1.77
CA ASP A 468 -15.45 4.13 -0.45
C ASP A 468 -14.98 5.60 -0.36
N HIS A 469 -14.66 6.23 -1.49
CA HIS A 469 -14.27 7.64 -1.52
C HIS A 469 -15.47 8.57 -1.70
N VAL A 470 -15.39 9.75 -1.10
CA VAL A 470 -16.42 10.78 -1.23
C VAL A 470 -16.32 11.43 -2.62
N ALA A 471 -17.36 11.32 -3.44
CA ALA A 471 -17.46 12.07 -4.71
C ALA A 471 -18.00 13.49 -4.50
N TRP A 472 -18.87 13.68 -3.51
CA TRP A 472 -19.51 14.96 -3.20
C TRP A 472 -20.08 14.95 -1.79
N ARG A 473 -20.24 16.13 -1.18
CA ARG A 473 -20.94 16.30 0.09
C ARG A 473 -21.85 17.53 0.07
N ALA A 474 -22.95 17.46 0.80
CA ALA A 474 -23.94 18.53 0.86
C ALA A 474 -23.34 19.85 1.40
N PRO A 475 -23.85 21.00 0.96
CA PRO A 475 -23.57 22.29 1.59
C PRO A 475 -23.95 22.30 3.08
N LEU A 476 -23.28 23.17 3.85
CA LEU A 476 -23.59 23.44 5.25
C LEU A 476 -24.94 24.14 5.41
N GLU A 477 -25.30 25.00 4.46
CA GLU A 477 -26.60 25.68 4.45
C GLU A 477 -27.72 24.72 4.01
N ASP A 478 -28.75 24.55 4.84
CA ASP A 478 -29.85 23.61 4.58
C ASP A 478 -30.67 23.97 3.33
N ASN A 479 -30.76 25.26 3.00
CA ASN A 479 -31.49 25.82 1.85
C ASN A 479 -30.63 25.99 0.59
N ALA A 480 -29.35 25.58 0.62
CA ALA A 480 -28.50 25.63 -0.57
C ALA A 480 -29.08 24.78 -1.70
N VAL A 481 -29.01 25.33 -2.92
CA VAL A 481 -29.49 24.65 -4.13
C VAL A 481 -28.53 23.50 -4.45
N ILE A 482 -29.06 22.28 -4.48
CA ILE A 482 -28.33 21.08 -4.90
C ILE A 482 -28.81 20.70 -6.29
N ASN A 483 -27.87 20.38 -7.19
CA ASN A 483 -28.15 19.87 -8.52
C ASN A 483 -27.67 18.40 -8.64
N PRO A 484 -28.51 17.40 -8.28
CA PRO A 484 -28.10 16.01 -8.31
C PRO A 484 -27.66 15.52 -9.69
N GLU A 485 -28.25 16.04 -10.78
CA GLU A 485 -27.89 15.62 -12.14
C GLU A 485 -26.46 16.00 -12.48
N GLU A 486 -26.07 17.25 -12.22
CA GLU A 486 -24.70 17.71 -12.46
C GLU A 486 -23.70 16.94 -11.62
N ILE A 487 -24.01 16.73 -10.33
CA ILE A 487 -23.13 16.01 -9.40
C ILE A 487 -22.93 14.56 -9.84
N LEU A 488 -24.00 13.85 -10.18
CA LEU A 488 -23.91 12.45 -10.64
C LEU A 488 -23.20 12.35 -11.99
N ARG A 489 -23.44 13.29 -12.92
CA ARG A 489 -22.72 13.32 -14.20
C ARG A 489 -21.22 13.54 -14.00
N VAL A 490 -20.80 14.42 -13.10
CA VAL A 490 -19.37 14.61 -12.78
C VAL A 490 -18.81 13.33 -12.14
N ALA A 491 -19.46 12.78 -11.12
CA ALA A 491 -19.01 11.58 -10.42
C ALA A 491 -18.88 10.35 -11.34
N ALA A 492 -19.74 10.25 -12.35
CA ALA A 492 -19.71 9.20 -13.36
C ALA A 492 -18.77 9.50 -14.55
N GLY A 493 -18.10 10.66 -14.58
CA GLY A 493 -17.24 11.09 -15.68
C GLY A 493 -18.00 11.38 -17.00
N LEU A 494 -19.29 11.71 -16.90
CA LEU A 494 -20.18 12.09 -18.01
C LEU A 494 -20.36 13.62 -18.15
N GLY A 495 -19.94 14.38 -17.14
CA GLY A 495 -20.04 15.84 -17.08
C GLY A 495 -18.75 16.56 -17.45
N THR A 496 -18.80 17.88 -17.50
CA THR A 496 -17.60 18.72 -17.63
C THR A 496 -16.78 18.62 -16.34
N PRO A 497 -15.45 18.37 -16.41
CA PRO A 497 -14.61 18.34 -15.23
C PRO A 497 -14.69 19.67 -14.45
N PRO A 498 -14.69 19.64 -13.11
CA PRO A 498 -14.54 20.85 -12.32
C PRO A 498 -13.16 21.49 -12.57
N ILE A 499 -13.06 22.81 -12.44
CA ILE A 499 -11.78 23.53 -12.62
C ILE A 499 -10.78 23.02 -11.58
N SER A 500 -9.68 22.42 -12.06
CA SER A 500 -8.62 21.87 -11.23
C SER A 500 -7.93 22.96 -10.41
N ARG A 501 -7.76 22.71 -9.10
CA ARG A 501 -6.74 23.40 -8.28
C ARG A 501 -5.37 22.77 -8.57
N ASN A 502 -4.28 23.52 -8.44
CA ASN A 502 -2.91 23.01 -8.66
C ASN A 502 -2.55 21.94 -7.62
N PRO A 503 -1.76 20.90 -7.99
CA PRO A 503 -1.29 19.89 -7.06
C PRO A 503 -0.26 20.48 -6.09
N THR A 504 -0.65 20.74 -4.85
CA THR A 504 0.28 21.10 -3.77
C THR A 504 0.20 20.09 -2.64
N TRP A 505 1.36 19.56 -2.27
CA TRP A 505 1.57 18.68 -1.12
C TRP A 505 1.50 19.53 0.15
N ASN A 506 0.33 19.67 0.77
CA ASN A 506 0.24 20.42 2.03
C ASN A 506 0.25 19.46 3.22
N GLY A 507 1.48 19.22 3.68
CA GLY A 507 1.82 18.50 4.89
C GLY A 507 3.32 18.32 5.13
N ASN A 508 4.16 19.28 4.70
CA ASN A 508 5.57 19.49 5.09
C ASN A 508 6.77 18.90 4.27
N SER A 509 6.66 18.56 2.97
CA SER A 509 7.79 18.51 2.01
C SER A 509 7.37 18.07 0.60
N ASP A 510 7.89 18.79 -0.42
CA ASP A 510 7.97 18.47 -1.85
C ASP A 510 6.69 18.04 -2.61
N SER A 511 6.33 18.79 -3.66
CA SER A 511 5.29 18.35 -4.62
C SER A 511 5.73 17.06 -5.33
N VAL A 512 4.77 16.34 -5.93
CA VAL A 512 5.06 15.17 -6.79
C VAL A 512 6.15 15.50 -7.80
N GLU A 513 6.11 16.69 -8.41
CA GLU A 513 7.14 17.13 -9.35
C GLU A 513 8.51 17.33 -8.69
N THR A 514 8.55 17.87 -7.47
CA THR A 514 9.81 18.09 -6.75
C THR A 514 10.46 16.77 -6.38
N VAL A 515 9.70 15.79 -5.86
CA VAL A 515 10.21 14.44 -5.56
C VAL A 515 10.75 13.78 -6.82
N LEU A 516 10.01 13.83 -7.92
CA LEU A 516 10.44 13.26 -9.20
C LEU A 516 11.71 13.92 -9.74
N LYS A 517 11.91 15.23 -9.53
CA LYS A 517 13.13 15.95 -9.96
C LYS A 517 14.34 15.63 -9.08
N ARG A 518 14.14 15.57 -7.76
CA ARG A 518 15.20 15.29 -6.78
C ARG A 518 15.64 13.82 -6.78
N GLY A 519 14.73 12.92 -7.11
CA GLY A 519 14.84 11.50 -6.81
C GLY A 519 14.28 11.18 -5.42
N PHE A 520 13.90 9.92 -5.24
CA PHE A 520 13.29 9.43 -4.02
C PHE A 520 14.32 9.26 -2.89
N SER A 521 13.88 9.52 -1.66
CA SER A 521 14.69 9.28 -0.46
C SER A 521 15.17 7.82 -0.38
N GLY A 522 16.38 7.60 0.13
CA GLY A 522 16.99 6.27 0.26
C GLY A 522 17.57 5.68 -1.03
N THR A 523 17.48 6.39 -2.17
CA THR A 523 18.07 5.96 -3.45
C THR A 523 19.37 6.69 -3.76
N VAL A 524 20.09 6.25 -4.80
CA VAL A 524 21.21 7.00 -5.38
C VAL A 524 20.77 8.14 -6.33
N GLY A 525 19.46 8.45 -6.37
CA GLY A 525 18.84 9.38 -7.31
C GLY A 525 18.27 8.68 -8.55
N ASN A 526 17.78 9.48 -9.51
CA ASN A 526 17.24 8.98 -10.76
C ASN A 526 18.37 8.46 -11.67
N VAL A 527 18.24 7.22 -12.16
CA VAL A 527 19.20 6.60 -13.08
C VAL A 527 18.49 6.09 -14.34
N ASP A 528 19.24 5.96 -15.44
CA ASP A 528 18.74 5.22 -16.61
C ASP A 528 18.68 3.74 -16.27
N GLN A 529 17.46 3.21 -16.18
CA GLN A 529 17.19 1.82 -15.82
C GLN A 529 17.66 0.83 -16.89
N ASN A 530 18.01 1.29 -18.10
CA ASN A 530 18.56 0.45 -19.16
C ASN A 530 20.10 0.44 -19.18
N ASP A 531 20.77 1.22 -18.34
CA ASP A 531 22.23 1.26 -18.28
C ASP A 531 22.80 0.06 -17.46
N VAL A 532 23.38 -0.89 -18.19
CA VAL A 532 24.01 -2.10 -17.66
C VAL A 532 25.19 -1.80 -16.73
N GLN A 533 25.81 -0.61 -16.82
CA GLN A 533 26.95 -0.27 -15.96
C GLN A 533 26.55 0.00 -14.51
N ALA A 534 25.29 0.39 -14.25
CA ALA A 534 24.75 0.64 -12.91
C ALA A 534 24.26 -0.65 -12.19
N LEU A 535 24.25 -1.78 -12.89
CA LEU A 535 23.80 -3.08 -12.38
C LEU A 535 24.82 -3.73 -11.45
N ALA A 536 24.34 -4.34 -10.36
CA ALA A 536 25.15 -5.17 -9.47
C ALA A 536 25.68 -6.40 -10.21
N ALA A 537 26.73 -7.05 -9.69
CA ALA A 537 27.35 -8.20 -10.35
C ALA A 537 26.37 -9.35 -10.63
N PHE A 538 25.41 -9.59 -9.74
CA PHE A 538 24.37 -10.61 -9.91
C PHE A 538 23.21 -10.19 -10.84
N GLN A 539 23.16 -8.92 -11.25
CA GLN A 539 22.15 -8.40 -12.19
C GLN A 539 22.65 -8.37 -13.64
N LYS A 540 23.97 -8.53 -13.85
CA LYS A 540 24.62 -8.64 -15.17
C LYS A 540 24.57 -10.09 -15.63
#